data_AF-A0A3D2QEQ9-F1
#
_entry.id   AF-A0A3D2QEQ9-F1
#
_cell.length_a   1.000
_cell.length_b   1.000
_cell.length_c   1.000
_cell.angle_alpha   90.00
_cell.angle_beta   90.00
_cell.angle_gamma   90.00
#
_symmetry.space_group_name_H-M   'P 1'
#
loop_
_entity.id
_entity.type
_entity.pdbx_description
1 polymer ?
#
loop_
_entity_poly.entity_id
_entity_poly.type
_entity_poly.pdbx_seq_one_letter_code
_entity_poly.pdbx_strand_id
1 'polypeptide(L)' 'PRSDQRIDFVGGIRGLQELVSRVDDDGWAVAFSLYPTSMDEVMAVADAGKIMPPKSTWFEPKLRDGLVVHLL' A
#
# COMPACT_ATOMS: atom_id res chain seq x y z
N PRO A 1 7.07 2.90 -13.09
CA PRO A 1 5.91 3.25 -12.23
C PRO A 1 6.25 4.04 -10.95
N ARG A 2 7.24 3.62 -10.14
CA ARG A 2 7.52 4.23 -8.82
C ARG A 2 7.95 5.71 -8.85
N SER A 3 8.35 6.23 -9.99
CA SER A 3 8.79 7.62 -10.20
C SER A 3 8.00 8.32 -11.32
N ASP A 4 6.95 7.68 -11.85
CA ASP A 4 6.11 8.31 -12.87
C ASP A 4 5.20 9.33 -12.17
N GLN A 5 5.31 10.60 -12.55
CA GLN A 5 4.53 11.68 -11.94
C GLN A 5 3.03 11.56 -12.20
N ARG A 6 2.62 10.70 -13.15
CA ARG A 6 1.22 10.44 -13.48
C ARG A 6 0.56 9.36 -12.63
N ILE A 7 1.27 8.82 -11.63
CA ILE A 7 0.78 7.75 -10.76
C ILE A 7 1.08 8.13 -9.31
N ASP A 8 0.04 8.30 -8.51
CA ASP A 8 0.17 8.55 -7.07
C ASP A 8 -0.66 7.57 -6.24
N PHE A 9 -0.38 7.50 -4.94
CA PHE A 9 -0.95 6.55 -4.00
C PHE A 9 -1.55 7.24 -2.78
N VAL A 10 -2.78 6.85 -2.45
CA VAL A 10 -3.44 7.26 -1.21
C VAL A 10 -3.08 6.26 -0.10
N GLY A 11 -2.68 6.77 1.06
CA GLY A 11 -2.45 5.93 2.25
C GLY A 11 -3.75 5.39 2.82
N GLY A 12 -3.74 4.15 3.32
CA GLY A 12 -4.94 3.44 3.78
C GLY A 12 -5.78 4.20 4.81
N ILE A 13 -5.14 5.01 5.66
CA ILE A 13 -5.80 5.83 6.69
C ILE A 13 -6.77 6.88 6.12
N ARG A 14 -6.57 7.36 4.89
CA ARG A 14 -7.45 8.36 4.28
C ARG A 14 -8.72 7.76 3.66
N GLY A 15 -8.69 6.46 3.36
CA GLY A 15 -9.84 5.74 2.82
C GLY A 15 -10.25 6.14 1.39
N LEU A 16 -11.45 5.72 1.00
CA LEU A 16 -11.99 5.89 -0.36
C LEU A 16 -12.35 7.35 -0.68
N GLN A 17 -12.77 8.14 0.31
CA GLN A 17 -13.15 9.54 0.10
C GLN A 17 -12.02 10.38 -0.49
N GLU A 18 -10.78 10.14 -0.07
CA GLU A 18 -9.62 10.82 -0.63
C GLU A 18 -9.41 10.44 -2.11
N LEU A 19 -9.65 9.18 -2.49
CA LEU A 19 -9.56 8.77 -3.90
C LEU A 19 -10.61 9.48 -4.75
N VAL A 20 -11.83 9.67 -4.21
CA VAL A 20 -12.90 10.40 -4.89
C VAL A 20 -12.53 11.87 -5.07
N SER A 21 -12.12 12.56 -4.00
CA SER A 21 -11.73 13.97 -4.06
C SER A 21 -10.56 14.20 -5.02
N ARG A 22 -9.60 13.28 -5.12
CA ARG A 22 -8.51 13.42 -6.10
C ARG A 22 -8.99 13.39 -7.56
N VAL A 23 -10.00 12.61 -7.85
CA VAL A 23 -10.58 12.54 -9.21
C VAL A 23 -11.45 13.76 -9.48
N ASP A 24 -12.27 14.15 -8.51
CA ASP A 24 -13.24 15.24 -8.69
C ASP A 24 -12.58 16.63 -8.65
N ASP A 25 -11.59 16.83 -7.78
CA ASP A 25 -11.03 18.15 -7.45
C ASP A 25 -9.56 18.33 -7.90
N ASP A 26 -8.74 17.28 -7.82
CA ASP A 26 -7.27 17.39 -8.05
C ASP A 26 -6.84 17.04 -9.50
N GLY A 27 -7.80 16.87 -10.42
CA GLY A 27 -7.53 16.67 -11.85
C GLY A 27 -7.01 15.29 -12.23
N TRP A 28 -7.14 14.28 -11.36
CA TRP A 28 -6.83 12.89 -11.71
C TRP A 28 -7.92 12.28 -12.60
N ALA A 29 -7.53 11.50 -13.60
CA ALA A 29 -8.49 10.94 -14.55
C ALA A 29 -9.30 9.75 -13.97
N VAL A 30 -8.71 8.97 -13.06
CA VAL A 30 -9.32 7.76 -12.50
C VAL A 30 -8.61 7.36 -11.21
N ALA A 31 -9.34 6.71 -10.32
CA ALA A 31 -8.81 6.06 -9.13
C ALA A 31 -9.15 4.56 -9.11
N PHE A 32 -8.25 3.76 -8.55
CA PHE A 32 -8.45 2.33 -8.33
C PHE A 32 -8.39 2.02 -6.84
N SER A 33 -9.34 1.23 -6.37
CA SER A 33 -9.29 0.61 -5.05
C SER A 33 -9.27 -0.90 -5.21
N LEU A 34 -8.41 -1.56 -4.44
CA LEU A 34 -8.22 -3.00 -4.49
C LEU A 34 -8.66 -3.60 -3.15
N TYR A 35 -9.19 -4.82 -3.21
CA TYR A 35 -9.52 -5.56 -2.00
C TYR A 35 -8.24 -5.84 -1.20
N PRO A 36 -8.25 -5.65 0.13
CA PRO A 36 -7.07 -5.87 0.94
C PRO A 36 -6.64 -7.35 0.90
N THR A 37 -5.34 -7.56 0.73
CA THR A 37 -4.73 -8.89 0.85
C THR A 37 -4.88 -9.40 2.28
N SER A 38 -5.33 -10.64 2.43
CA SER A 38 -5.41 -11.32 3.72
C SER A 38 -4.02 -11.62 4.29
N MET A 39 -3.94 -11.87 5.60
CA MET A 39 -2.67 -12.25 6.24
C MET A 39 -2.11 -13.55 5.65
N ASP A 40 -2.97 -14.54 5.38
CA ASP A 40 -2.56 -15.83 4.82
C ASP A 40 -1.93 -15.68 3.43
N GLU A 41 -2.48 -14.80 2.57
CA GLU A 41 -1.90 -14.51 1.26
C GLU A 41 -0.55 -13.80 1.38
N VAL A 42 -0.40 -12.88 2.34
CA VAL A 42 0.90 -12.23 2.61
C VAL A 42 1.94 -13.26 3.02
N MET A 43 1.59 -14.19 3.92
CA MET A 43 2.49 -15.26 4.36
C MET A 43 2.86 -16.21 3.20
N ALA A 44 1.88 -16.61 2.39
CA ALA A 44 2.12 -17.48 1.24
C ALA A 44 3.08 -16.89 0.20
N VAL A 45 3.03 -15.56 -0.03
CA VAL A 45 3.99 -14.88 -0.92
C VAL A 45 5.40 -14.91 -0.35
N ALA A 46 5.55 -14.70 0.96
CA ALA A 46 6.84 -14.75 1.65
C ALA A 46 7.44 -16.17 1.65
N ASP A 47 6.62 -17.18 1.97
CA ASP A 47 7.03 -18.59 1.96
C ASP A 47 7.47 -19.05 0.57
N ALA A 48 6.88 -18.48 -0.48
CA ALA A 48 7.28 -18.72 -1.87
C ALA A 48 8.57 -17.98 -2.29
N GLY A 49 9.22 -17.22 -1.39
CA GLY A 49 10.40 -16.42 -1.69
C GLY A 49 10.14 -15.26 -2.65
N LYS A 50 8.89 -14.81 -2.75
CA LYS A 50 8.46 -13.73 -3.66
C LYS A 50 8.31 -12.40 -2.90
N ILE A 51 8.19 -11.33 -3.67
CA ILE A 51 8.04 -9.97 -3.16
C ILE A 51 6.69 -9.41 -3.62
N MET A 52 5.95 -8.82 -2.68
CA MET A 52 4.71 -8.10 -3.00
C MET A 52 4.99 -6.89 -3.89
N PRO A 53 4.13 -6.59 -4.88
CA PRO A 53 4.26 -5.38 -5.67
C PRO A 53 4.30 -4.13 -4.77
N PRO A 54 5.06 -3.08 -5.14
CA PRO A 54 5.12 -1.87 -4.35
C PRO A 54 3.74 -1.26 -4.13
N LYS A 55 3.46 -0.85 -2.88
CA LYS A 55 2.21 -0.16 -2.48
C LYS A 55 0.94 -1.01 -2.65
N SER A 56 1.07 -2.33 -2.78
CA SER A 56 -0.07 -3.27 -2.82
C SER A 56 -0.67 -3.56 -1.43
N THR A 57 0.06 -3.28 -0.36
CA THR A 57 -0.39 -3.48 1.03
C THR A 57 -0.10 -2.26 1.89
N TRP A 58 -0.93 -2.06 2.92
CA TRP A 58 -0.78 -1.03 3.95
C TRP A 58 -0.90 -1.67 5.33
N PHE A 59 0.10 -1.46 6.20
CA PHE A 59 0.14 -2.01 7.56
C PHE A 59 -0.01 -0.91 8.60
N GLU A 60 -0.83 -1.19 9.62
CA GLU A 60 -0.98 -0.34 10.80
C GLU A 60 -0.77 -1.14 12.10
N PRO A 61 -0.02 -0.56 13.08
CA PRO A 61 0.77 0.66 12.95
C PRO A 61 1.94 0.45 11.97
N LYS A 62 2.41 1.54 11.35
CA LYS A 62 3.69 1.46 10.63
C LYS A 62 4.75 1.01 11.62
N LEU A 63 5.58 0.05 11.22
CA LEU A 63 6.75 -0.34 12.00
C LEU A 63 7.50 0.95 12.34
N ARG A 64 7.61 1.26 13.63
CA ARG A 64 8.36 2.43 14.08
C ARG A 64 9.81 2.20 13.68
N ASP A 65 10.45 3.21 13.10
CA ASP A 65 11.88 3.18 12.85
C ASP A 65 12.60 2.90 14.19
N GLY A 66 13.39 1.82 14.26
CA GLY A 66 14.10 1.41 15.49
C GLY A 66 13.84 -0.01 16.01
N LEU A 67 13.19 -0.90 15.26
CA LEU A 67 13.09 -2.31 15.65
C LEU A 67 14.46 -3.01 15.51
N VAL A 68 15.13 -3.25 16.65
CA VAL A 68 16.33 -4.10 16.70
C VAL A 68 15.89 -5.55 16.95
N VAL A 69 16.14 -6.44 15.99
CA VAL A 69 15.98 -7.89 16.17
C VAL A 69 17.34 -8.45 16.58
N HIS A 70 17.51 -8.74 17.87
CA HIS A 70 18.64 -9.51 18.36
C HIS A 70 18.27 -11.00 18.29
N LEU A 71 18.84 -11.70 17.32
CA LEU A 71 18.73 -13.16 17.24
C LEU A 71 19.76 -13.73 18.22
N LEU A 72 19.28 -14.47 19.23
CA LEU A 72 20.11 -15.27 20.14
C LEU A 72 20.67 -16.49 19.43
#